data_AF-A0A178XZC1-F1
#
_entry.id   AF-A0A178XZC1-F1
#
_cell.length_a   1.000
_cell.length_b   1.000
_cell.length_c   1.000
_cell.angle_alpha   90.00
_cell.angle_beta   90.00
_cell.angle_gamma   90.00
#
_symmetry.space_group_name_H-M   'P 1'
#
loop_
_entity.id
_entity.type
_entity.pdbx_description
1 polymer ?
#
loop_
_entity_poly.entity_id
_entity_poly.type
_entity_poly.pdbx_seq_one_letter_code
_entity_poly.pdbx_strand_id
1 'polypeptide(L)'
;MNTQTTSSPQFYLTAPAACPYLPNEMERKVFTHMVGERAPELNDLLTQGGFRRSQNIAYRPACETCRACISVRILANEFRPTRSMRRVLAANQDVVSTEYAAEPSSEQYNLFRRYLDRRHQRGGMSDMSVLDYAMMVEDTHVHTKIIEYRLRAEGDGISEKAKGPLIATALTDRMGDGLSMVYSFFDPGLANRSLGTFMILDHIRRAKERGLPHVYLGYWVKGSRKMGYKTKFLPQEHLMARGWERYAGGQDSPETATD
;
A
#
# COMPACT_ATOMS: atom_id res chain seq x y z
N MET A 1 21.33 28.87 25.07
CA MET A 1 21.07 29.60 23.82
C MET A 1 20.42 28.61 22.86
N ASN A 2 19.18 28.91 22.47
CA ASN A 2 18.33 28.06 21.62
C ASN A 2 18.82 28.08 20.17
N THR A 3 19.15 26.90 19.64
CA THR A 3 19.37 26.72 18.19
C THR A 3 18.81 25.36 17.77
N GLN A 4 17.50 25.17 17.94
CA GLN A 4 16.76 24.25 17.07
C GLN A 4 16.12 25.08 15.97
N THR A 5 16.92 25.41 14.96
CA THR A 5 16.37 25.76 13.64
C THR A 5 15.67 24.52 13.11
N THR A 6 14.36 24.43 13.28
CA THR A 6 13.53 23.43 12.61
C THR A 6 13.62 23.70 11.10
N SER A 7 14.53 23.01 10.42
CA SER A 7 14.59 23.05 8.96
C SER A 7 13.24 22.52 8.44
N SER A 8 12.45 23.41 7.81
CA SER A 8 11.22 23.01 7.15
C SER A 8 11.58 22.06 6.00
N PRO A 9 10.79 21.00 5.73
CA PRO A 9 11.08 20.07 4.65
C PRO A 9 11.15 20.82 3.31
N GLN A 10 12.19 20.55 2.54
CA GLN A 10 12.35 21.10 1.20
C GLN A 10 11.57 20.24 0.20
N PHE A 11 10.74 20.89 -0.61
CA PHE A 11 9.97 20.21 -1.64
C PHE A 11 10.57 20.45 -3.01
N TYR A 12 10.71 19.37 -3.77
CA TYR A 12 11.21 19.35 -5.14
C TYR A 12 10.11 18.88 -6.08
N LEU A 13 10.21 19.23 -7.36
CA LEU A 13 9.24 18.89 -8.38
C LEU A 13 9.93 18.15 -9.52
N THR A 14 9.40 17.00 -9.91
CA THR A 14 9.96 16.23 -11.03
C THR A 14 9.70 16.93 -12.37
N ALA A 15 10.53 16.61 -13.36
CA ALA A 15 10.21 16.87 -14.75
C ALA A 15 8.92 16.11 -15.15
N PRO A 16 8.14 16.62 -16.12
CA PRO A 16 7.00 15.91 -16.68
C PRO A 16 7.41 14.56 -17.30
N ALA A 17 6.61 13.53 -17.04
CA ALA A 17 6.74 12.20 -17.65
C ALA A 17 5.36 11.67 -18.05
N ALA A 18 5.29 10.62 -18.88
CA ALA A 18 4.02 9.99 -19.23
C ALA A 18 3.33 9.38 -17.99
N CYS A 19 2.03 9.63 -17.83
CA CYS A 19 1.27 9.08 -16.70
C CYS A 19 1.18 7.55 -16.78
N PRO A 20 1.53 6.82 -15.71
CA PRO A 20 1.49 5.36 -15.71
C PRO A 20 0.06 4.78 -15.58
N TYR A 21 -0.92 5.63 -15.28
CA TYR A 21 -2.30 5.21 -14.98
C TYR A 21 -3.31 5.56 -16.06
N LEU A 22 -3.16 6.71 -16.71
CA LEU A 22 -4.09 7.25 -17.69
C LEU A 22 -3.36 7.51 -19.00
N PRO A 23 -3.82 6.95 -20.13
CA PRO A 23 -3.20 7.23 -21.43
C PRO A 23 -3.37 8.70 -21.78
N ASN A 24 -2.38 9.26 -22.49
CA ASN A 24 -2.35 10.65 -22.96
C ASN A 24 -2.29 11.73 -21.87
N GLU A 25 -2.15 11.35 -20.59
CA GLU A 25 -1.91 12.27 -19.49
C GLU A 25 -0.42 12.34 -19.16
N MET A 26 0.01 13.48 -18.62
CA MET A 26 1.36 13.67 -18.09
C MET A 26 1.34 13.67 -16.56
N GLU A 27 2.35 13.06 -15.94
CA GLU A 27 2.57 13.12 -14.50
C GLU A 27 3.73 14.04 -14.12
N ARG A 28 3.56 14.70 -12.97
CA ARG A 28 4.61 15.35 -12.20
C ARG A 28 4.41 14.99 -10.74
N LYS A 29 5.48 14.97 -9.96
CA LYS A 29 5.43 14.66 -8.52
C LYS A 29 6.15 15.75 -7.76
N VAL A 30 5.49 16.27 -6.72
CA VAL A 30 6.20 16.99 -5.66
C VAL A 30 6.72 15.95 -4.67
N PHE A 31 7.96 16.09 -4.21
CA PHE A 31 8.56 15.16 -3.26
C PHE A 31 9.48 15.84 -2.25
N THR A 32 9.70 15.19 -1.12
CA THR A 32 10.64 15.59 -0.07
C THR A 32 11.34 14.36 0.49
N HIS A 33 12.55 14.54 1.00
CA HIS A 33 13.23 13.50 1.76
C HIS A 33 12.69 13.43 3.20
N MET A 34 12.66 12.22 3.74
CA MET A 34 12.27 11.89 5.11
C MET A 34 13.42 11.09 5.74
N VAL A 35 14.29 11.80 6.45
CA VAL A 35 15.50 11.24 7.06
C VAL A 35 15.62 11.68 8.52
N GLY A 36 16.33 10.89 9.31
CA GLY A 36 16.57 11.15 10.73
C GLY A 36 15.38 10.85 11.64
N GLU A 37 15.53 11.20 12.91
CA GLU A 37 14.62 10.80 14.01
C GLU A 37 13.19 11.32 13.87
N ARG A 38 12.99 12.43 13.15
CA ARG A 38 11.68 13.04 12.92
C ARG A 38 10.94 12.48 11.70
N ALA A 39 11.54 11.55 10.97
CA ALA A 39 10.93 10.96 9.78
C ALA A 39 9.57 10.28 10.06
N PRO A 40 9.34 9.57 11.19
CA PRO A 40 8.02 9.00 11.50
C PRO A 40 6.93 10.07 11.60
N GLU A 41 7.18 11.14 12.35
CA GLU A 41 6.24 12.25 12.54
C GLU A 41 5.96 12.98 11.23
N LEU A 42 7.01 13.20 10.43
CA LEU A 42 6.88 13.82 9.11
C LEU A 42 6.08 12.93 8.16
N ASN A 43 6.27 11.62 8.19
CA ASN A 43 5.51 10.67 7.38
C ASN A 43 4.02 10.67 7.74
N ASP A 44 3.69 10.75 9.02
CA ASP A 44 2.30 10.86 9.48
C ASP A 44 1.65 12.15 8.93
N LEU A 45 2.31 13.30 9.10
CA LEU A 45 1.83 14.59 8.60
C LEU A 45 1.66 14.61 7.08
N LEU A 46 2.66 14.10 6.34
CA LEU A 46 2.63 14.10 4.88
C LEU A 46 1.58 13.13 4.34
N THR A 47 1.41 11.95 4.96
CA THR A 47 0.38 10.98 4.55
C THR A 47 -1.03 11.53 4.75
N GLN A 48 -1.28 12.27 5.83
CA GLN A 48 -2.54 13.01 6.02
C GLN A 48 -2.75 14.07 4.93
N GLY A 49 -1.67 14.73 4.49
CA GLY A 49 -1.64 15.67 3.37
C GLY A 49 -1.67 15.03 1.97
N GLY A 50 -1.87 13.71 1.90
CA GLY A 50 -2.03 12.96 0.66
C GLY A 50 -0.73 12.56 -0.01
N PHE A 51 0.42 12.65 0.67
CA PHE A 51 1.65 12.07 0.16
C PHE A 51 1.64 10.54 0.34
N ARG A 52 2.46 9.86 -0.47
CA ARG A 52 2.81 8.45 -0.30
C ARG A 52 4.32 8.32 -0.16
N ARG A 53 4.77 7.26 0.48
CA ARG A 53 6.19 6.97 0.67
C ARG A 53 6.72 5.98 -0.37
N SER A 54 7.99 6.14 -0.73
CA SER A 54 8.84 5.14 -1.37
C SER A 54 10.25 5.32 -0.81
N GLN A 55 10.81 4.29 -0.14
CA GLN A 55 12.09 4.41 0.58
C GLN A 55 12.09 5.62 1.53
N ASN A 56 13.13 6.45 1.50
CA ASN A 56 13.26 7.67 2.29
C ASN A 56 12.60 8.91 1.65
N ILE A 57 11.74 8.76 0.63
CA ILE A 57 11.06 9.87 -0.05
C ILE A 57 9.55 9.80 0.17
N ALA A 58 8.94 10.94 0.48
CA ALA A 58 7.50 11.14 0.37
C ALA A 58 7.17 11.94 -0.89
N TYR A 59 6.16 11.52 -1.64
CA TYR A 59 5.75 12.15 -2.90
C TYR A 59 4.23 12.29 -3.02
N ARG A 60 3.79 13.32 -3.75
CA ARG A 60 2.39 13.53 -4.14
C ARG A 60 2.30 13.92 -5.61
N PRO A 61 1.31 13.41 -6.37
CA PRO A 61 1.01 13.92 -7.70
C PRO A 61 0.80 15.44 -7.69
N ALA A 62 1.42 16.10 -8.66
CA ALA A 62 1.36 17.54 -8.87
C ALA A 62 1.20 17.83 -10.38
N CYS A 63 0.37 17.03 -11.06
CA CYS A 63 0.10 17.18 -12.48
C CYS A 63 -0.54 18.54 -12.79
N GLU A 64 -0.24 19.11 -13.94
CA GLU A 64 -0.70 20.47 -14.30
C GLU A 64 -2.19 20.51 -14.64
N THR A 65 -2.67 19.52 -15.40
CA THR A 65 -4.03 19.48 -15.96
C THR A 65 -4.92 18.39 -15.36
N CYS A 66 -4.36 17.50 -14.52
CA CYS A 66 -5.05 16.32 -14.02
C CYS A 66 -5.09 16.26 -12.49
N ARG A 67 -6.24 15.87 -11.93
CA ARG A 67 -6.47 15.68 -10.49
C ARG A 67 -7.06 14.30 -10.16
N ALA A 68 -6.84 13.31 -11.03
CA ALA A 68 -7.47 11.99 -10.92
C ALA A 68 -6.94 11.13 -9.76
N CYS A 69 -5.72 11.38 -9.29
CA CYS A 69 -5.09 10.65 -8.19
C CYS A 69 -5.60 11.16 -6.84
N ILE A 70 -6.40 10.36 -6.16
CA ILE A 70 -7.04 10.69 -4.88
C ILE A 70 -6.50 9.74 -3.81
N SER A 71 -5.96 10.28 -2.72
CA SER A 71 -5.53 9.46 -1.57
C SER A 71 -6.76 8.88 -0.88
N VAL A 72 -6.74 7.58 -0.55
CA VAL A 72 -7.86 6.90 0.09
C VAL A 72 -7.44 6.14 1.35
N ARG A 73 -8.31 6.17 2.36
CA ARG A 73 -8.14 5.41 3.61
C ARG A 73 -9.44 4.75 4.02
N ILE A 74 -9.38 3.49 4.43
CA ILE A 74 -10.52 2.74 4.94
C ILE A 74 -10.75 3.15 6.40
N LEU A 75 -12.01 3.35 6.79
CA LEU A 75 -12.39 3.50 8.18
C LEU A 75 -12.42 2.12 8.83
N ALA A 76 -11.30 1.74 9.46
CA ALA A 76 -11.08 0.39 9.96
C ALA A 76 -12.18 -0.02 10.93
N ASN A 77 -12.47 0.79 11.96
CA ASN A 77 -13.43 0.47 13.02
C ASN A 77 -14.86 0.24 12.52
N GLU A 78 -15.28 0.93 11.45
CA GLU A 78 -16.61 0.80 10.87
C GLU A 78 -16.71 -0.30 9.79
N PHE A 79 -15.57 -0.84 9.35
CA PHE A 79 -15.53 -1.78 8.24
C PHE A 79 -16.28 -3.08 8.54
N ARG A 80 -17.16 -3.48 7.61
CA ARG A 80 -17.88 -4.75 7.64
C ARG A 80 -17.64 -5.53 6.34
N PRO A 81 -17.04 -6.73 6.40
CA PRO A 81 -16.80 -7.54 5.21
C PRO A 81 -18.09 -7.88 4.46
N THR A 82 -18.10 -7.66 3.14
CA THR A 82 -19.19 -8.09 2.26
C THR A 82 -19.23 -9.63 2.13
N ARG A 83 -20.27 -10.18 1.49
CA ARG A 83 -20.37 -11.63 1.23
C ARG A 83 -19.18 -12.17 0.43
N SER A 84 -18.67 -11.42 -0.55
CA SER A 84 -17.47 -11.82 -1.32
C SER A 84 -16.22 -11.81 -0.46
N MET A 85 -16.03 -10.78 0.36
CA MET A 85 -14.89 -10.69 1.29
C MET A 85 -14.92 -11.80 2.34
N ARG A 86 -16.09 -12.18 2.86
CA ARG A 86 -16.24 -13.34 3.75
C ARG A 86 -15.83 -14.65 3.08
N ARG A 87 -16.15 -14.84 1.80
CA ARG A 87 -15.66 -16.00 1.02
C ARG A 87 -14.14 -15.98 0.86
N VAL A 88 -13.54 -14.81 0.64
CA VAL A 88 -12.08 -14.66 0.57
C VAL A 88 -11.42 -15.03 1.90
N LEU A 89 -11.98 -14.58 3.04
CA LEU A 89 -11.50 -14.97 4.36
C LEU A 89 -11.62 -16.48 4.58
N ALA A 90 -12.76 -17.09 4.23
CA ALA A 90 -12.95 -18.53 4.34
C ALA A 90 -11.96 -19.34 3.48
N ALA A 91 -11.68 -18.89 2.26
CA ALA A 91 -10.72 -19.54 1.36
C ALA A 91 -9.26 -19.41 1.79
N ASN A 92 -8.97 -18.64 2.84
CA ASN A 92 -7.61 -18.38 3.34
C ASN A 92 -7.46 -18.67 4.85
N GLN A 93 -8.31 -19.51 5.43
CA GLN A 93 -8.22 -19.90 6.85
C GLN A 93 -6.95 -20.70 7.19
N ASP A 94 -6.38 -21.36 6.19
CA ASP A 94 -5.10 -22.06 6.19
C ASP A 94 -3.90 -21.11 6.05
N VAL A 95 -4.08 -19.79 6.03
CA VAL A 95 -2.96 -18.83 5.94
C VAL A 95 -2.56 -18.32 7.32
N VAL A 96 -1.28 -18.44 7.64
CA VAL A 96 -0.65 -17.82 8.81
C VAL A 96 -0.05 -16.48 8.38
N SER A 97 -0.40 -15.40 9.10
CA SER A 97 0.12 -14.06 8.83
C SER A 97 1.00 -13.58 9.98
N THR A 98 2.28 -13.32 9.71
CA THR A 98 3.27 -12.95 10.74
C THR A 98 3.93 -11.62 10.38
N GLU A 99 4.05 -10.74 11.37
CA GLU A 99 4.73 -9.46 11.22
C GLU A 99 6.19 -9.58 11.67
N TYR A 100 7.12 -9.12 10.84
CA TYR A 100 8.55 -9.11 11.10
C TYR A 100 9.12 -7.69 11.01
N ALA A 101 10.36 -7.52 11.48
CA ALA A 101 11.16 -6.34 11.13
C ALA A 101 11.31 -6.24 9.61
N ALA A 102 11.50 -5.04 9.08
CA ALA A 102 11.65 -4.79 7.66
C ALA A 102 13.03 -5.27 7.17
N GLU A 103 13.17 -6.59 7.11
CA GLU A 103 14.37 -7.31 6.67
C GLU A 103 14.03 -8.09 5.38
N PRO A 104 14.81 -7.92 4.30
CA PRO A 104 14.59 -8.56 3.03
C PRO A 104 15.08 -10.00 3.10
N SER A 105 14.41 -10.87 2.38
CA SER A 105 14.86 -12.25 2.20
C SER A 105 14.84 -12.67 0.74
N SER A 106 15.69 -13.64 0.40
CA SER A 106 15.72 -14.23 -0.95
C SER A 106 14.37 -14.86 -1.33
N GLU A 107 13.65 -15.45 -0.37
CA GLU A 107 12.31 -16.02 -0.61
C GLU A 107 11.29 -14.94 -1.00
N GLN A 108 11.29 -13.81 -0.27
CA GLN A 108 10.44 -12.66 -0.61
C GLN A 108 10.80 -12.09 -1.99
N TYR A 109 12.08 -11.91 -2.29
CA TYR A 109 12.53 -11.43 -3.61
C TYR A 109 12.10 -12.36 -4.74
N ASN A 110 12.22 -13.68 -4.55
CA ASN A 110 11.76 -14.66 -5.55
C ASN A 110 10.25 -14.56 -5.79
N LEU A 111 9.44 -14.37 -4.73
CA LEU A 111 8.00 -14.14 -4.87
C LEU A 111 7.70 -12.81 -5.57
N PHE A 112 8.43 -11.76 -5.23
CA PHE A 112 8.34 -10.43 -5.83
C PHE A 112 8.61 -10.47 -7.34
N ARG A 113 9.69 -11.13 -7.78
CA ARG A 113 10.00 -11.30 -9.21
C ARG A 113 8.90 -12.06 -9.95
N ARG A 114 8.43 -13.20 -9.41
CA ARG A 114 7.29 -13.94 -10.00
C ARG A 114 6.03 -13.08 -10.12
N TYR A 115 5.76 -12.24 -9.13
CA TYR A 115 4.61 -11.32 -9.15
C TYR A 115 4.76 -10.28 -10.25
N LEU A 116 5.93 -9.64 -10.36
CA LEU A 116 6.22 -8.62 -11.38
C LEU A 116 6.15 -9.20 -12.79
N ASP A 117 6.77 -10.35 -13.05
CA ASP A 117 6.80 -10.98 -14.37
C ASP A 117 5.39 -11.30 -14.91
N ARG A 118 4.44 -11.56 -14.00
CA ARG A 118 3.05 -11.88 -14.38
C ARG A 118 2.12 -10.68 -14.40
N ARG A 119 2.32 -9.67 -13.56
CA ARG A 119 1.40 -8.52 -13.40
C ARG A 119 1.92 -7.22 -14.00
N HIS A 120 3.23 -7.09 -14.18
CA HIS A 120 3.95 -5.85 -14.48
C HIS A 120 5.00 -6.01 -15.59
N GLN A 121 4.67 -6.72 -16.67
CA GLN A 121 5.58 -6.97 -17.81
C GLN A 121 6.10 -5.71 -18.54
N ARG A 122 5.52 -4.53 -18.27
CA ARG A 122 5.87 -3.26 -18.93
C ARG A 122 5.79 -2.09 -17.94
N GLY A 123 6.69 -2.01 -16.98
CA GLY A 123 6.76 -0.87 -16.06
C GLY A 123 8.07 -0.86 -15.27
N GLY A 124 8.53 0.31 -14.83
CA GLY A 124 9.89 0.50 -14.29
C GLY A 124 10.28 -0.33 -13.05
N MET A 125 9.36 -1.09 -12.46
CA MET A 125 9.69 -2.07 -11.40
C MET A 125 10.13 -3.43 -11.94
N SER A 126 9.88 -3.77 -13.22
CA SER A 126 10.26 -5.08 -13.81
C SER A 126 11.77 -5.33 -13.79
N ASP A 127 12.55 -4.27 -13.74
CA ASP A 127 14.01 -4.33 -13.84
C ASP A 127 14.69 -4.24 -12.46
N MET A 128 13.91 -4.22 -11.37
CA MET A 128 14.46 -4.15 -10.01
C MET A 128 15.31 -5.39 -9.69
N SER A 129 16.56 -5.14 -9.35
CA SER A 129 17.51 -6.12 -8.84
C SER A 129 17.20 -6.52 -7.40
N VAL A 130 17.92 -7.53 -6.90
CA VAL A 130 17.85 -7.93 -5.49
C VAL A 130 18.28 -6.79 -4.55
N LEU A 131 19.23 -5.95 -4.98
CA LEU A 131 19.68 -4.79 -4.22
C LEU A 131 18.61 -3.71 -4.16
N ASP A 132 17.91 -3.45 -5.28
CA ASP A 132 16.80 -2.49 -5.31
C ASP A 132 15.65 -2.95 -4.40
N TYR A 133 15.37 -4.26 -4.38
CA TYR A 133 14.40 -4.85 -3.46
C TYR A 133 14.83 -4.69 -2.01
N ALA A 134 16.10 -5.02 -1.68
CA ALA A 134 16.62 -4.86 -0.33
C ALA A 134 16.51 -3.41 0.14
N MET A 135 16.92 -2.45 -0.70
CA MET A 135 16.77 -1.01 -0.40
C MET A 135 15.31 -0.60 -0.20
N MET A 136 14.38 -1.10 -1.02
CA MET A 136 12.94 -0.82 -0.83
C MET A 136 12.44 -1.26 0.55
N VAL A 137 12.96 -2.37 1.08
CA VAL A 137 12.54 -2.94 2.36
C VAL A 137 13.27 -2.27 3.54
N GLU A 138 14.60 -2.12 3.47
CA GLU A 138 15.45 -1.72 4.60
C GLU A 138 15.71 -0.22 4.70
N ASP A 139 15.73 0.51 3.57
CA ASP A 139 16.05 1.94 3.58
C ASP A 139 14.84 2.77 4.02
N THR A 140 14.59 2.73 5.32
CA THR A 140 13.44 3.36 5.97
C THR A 140 13.85 4.01 7.28
N HIS A 141 13.51 5.29 7.42
CA HIS A 141 13.62 6.03 8.68
C HIS A 141 12.27 6.10 9.43
N VAL A 142 11.25 5.40 8.93
CA VAL A 142 9.91 5.30 9.55
C VAL A 142 9.68 3.90 10.12
N HIS A 143 8.61 3.74 10.91
CA HIS A 143 8.23 2.46 11.51
C HIS A 143 7.64 1.49 10.47
N THR A 144 8.51 0.91 9.65
CA THR A 144 8.14 -0.08 8.63
C THR A 144 8.20 -1.49 9.21
N LYS A 145 7.22 -2.31 8.81
CA LYS A 145 7.18 -3.75 9.06
C LYS A 145 6.93 -4.48 7.75
N ILE A 146 7.35 -5.74 7.72
CA ILE A 146 6.98 -6.66 6.65
C ILE A 146 6.05 -7.72 7.21
N ILE A 147 4.91 -7.93 6.57
CA ILE A 147 3.97 -8.98 6.92
C ILE A 147 4.10 -10.09 5.89
N GLU A 148 4.47 -11.27 6.35
CA GLU A 148 4.53 -12.48 5.54
C GLU A 148 3.26 -13.30 5.73
N TYR A 149 2.74 -13.82 4.61
CA TYR A 149 1.58 -14.71 4.57
C TYR A 149 2.03 -16.06 4.04
N ARG A 150 1.96 -17.07 4.90
CA ARG A 150 2.41 -18.44 4.62
C ARG A 150 1.26 -19.41 4.70
N LEU A 151 1.24 -20.43 3.84
CA LEU A 151 0.33 -21.55 4.04
C LEU A 151 0.71 -22.28 5.33
N ARG A 152 -0.27 -22.73 6.09
CA ARG A 152 -0.05 -23.47 7.32
C ARG A 152 0.67 -24.78 7.00
N ALA A 153 1.78 -25.01 7.68
CA ALA A 153 2.49 -26.28 7.72
C ALA A 153 2.29 -26.98 9.08
N GLU A 154 2.57 -28.27 9.12
CA GLU A 154 2.61 -29.01 10.38
C GLU A 154 3.64 -28.38 11.34
N GLY A 155 3.25 -28.18 12.60
CA GLY A 155 4.06 -27.50 13.61
C GLY A 155 3.89 -25.98 13.68
N ASP A 156 3.15 -25.35 12.76
CA ASP A 156 2.81 -23.93 12.87
C ASP A 156 1.91 -23.68 14.10
N GLY A 157 2.31 -22.76 14.97
CA GLY A 157 1.68 -22.52 16.27
C GLY A 157 2.44 -23.13 17.46
N ILE A 158 3.45 -23.97 17.19
CA ILE A 158 4.43 -24.46 18.17
C ILE A 158 5.77 -23.73 18.01
N SER A 159 6.23 -23.52 16.75
CA SER A 159 7.42 -22.71 16.47
C SER A 159 7.08 -21.22 16.28
N GLU A 160 7.96 -20.33 16.72
CA GLU A 160 7.79 -18.87 16.58
C GLU A 160 7.71 -18.40 15.12
N LYS A 161 8.38 -19.13 14.21
CA LYS A 161 8.34 -18.85 12.77
C LYS A 161 7.46 -19.88 12.06
N ALA A 162 6.52 -19.38 11.27
CA ALA A 162 5.72 -20.21 10.37
C ALA A 162 6.61 -20.80 9.26
N LYS A 163 6.50 -22.10 9.01
CA LYS A 163 7.43 -22.83 8.12
C LYS A 163 6.89 -23.08 6.72
N GLY A 164 5.59 -22.95 6.51
CA GLY A 164 5.01 -23.23 5.20
C GLY A 164 5.40 -22.20 4.13
N PRO A 165 5.07 -22.49 2.86
CA PRO A 165 5.50 -21.69 1.73
C PRO A 165 4.98 -20.26 1.80
N LEU A 166 5.85 -19.28 1.51
CA LEU A 166 5.47 -17.87 1.41
C LEU A 166 4.63 -17.63 0.15
N ILE A 167 3.40 -17.16 0.36
CA ILE A 167 2.43 -16.92 -0.72
C ILE A 167 2.08 -15.45 -0.92
N ALA A 168 2.30 -14.60 0.08
CA ALA A 168 2.14 -13.15 -0.06
C ALA A 168 2.98 -12.38 0.94
N THR A 169 3.24 -11.11 0.63
CA THR A 169 4.01 -10.19 1.46
C THR A 169 3.45 -8.78 1.34
N ALA A 170 3.41 -8.05 2.46
CA ALA A 170 3.06 -6.63 2.49
C ALA A 170 4.09 -5.82 3.29
N LEU A 171 4.66 -4.80 2.64
CA LEU A 171 5.48 -3.77 3.28
C LEU A 171 4.55 -2.66 3.80
N THR A 172 4.59 -2.42 5.10
CA THR A 172 3.58 -1.63 5.80
C THR A 172 4.22 -0.64 6.75
N ASP A 173 3.80 0.63 6.67
CA ASP A 173 4.18 1.62 7.67
C ASP A 173 3.15 1.66 8.77
N ARG A 174 3.62 1.67 10.02
CA ARG A 174 2.80 1.97 11.17
C ARG A 174 2.85 3.48 11.43
N MET A 175 1.69 4.11 11.35
CA MET A 175 1.50 5.53 11.62
C MET A 175 0.72 5.71 12.93
N GLY A 176 0.65 6.95 13.43
CA GLY A 176 -0.09 7.29 14.65
C GLY A 176 -1.59 6.99 14.56
N ASP A 177 -2.18 7.05 13.36
CA ASP A 177 -3.62 6.86 13.14
C ASP A 177 -3.98 5.69 12.22
N GLY A 178 -3.01 4.88 11.79
CA GLY A 178 -3.29 3.85 10.81
C GLY A 178 -2.13 2.97 10.38
N LEU A 179 -2.46 2.03 9.49
CA LEU A 179 -1.49 1.23 8.74
C LEU A 179 -1.47 1.71 7.29
N SER A 180 -0.30 2.03 6.75
CA SER A 180 -0.13 2.40 5.35
C SER A 180 0.46 1.25 4.56
N MET A 181 -0.32 0.72 3.61
CA MET A 181 0.16 -0.34 2.72
C MET A 181 1.04 0.30 1.64
N VAL A 182 2.36 0.29 1.88
CA VAL A 182 3.37 0.88 1.00
C VAL A 182 3.44 0.08 -0.29
N TYR A 183 3.65 -1.23 -0.15
CA TYR A 183 3.76 -2.16 -1.26
C TYR A 183 3.29 -3.56 -0.86
N SER A 184 2.74 -4.32 -1.81
CA SER A 184 2.32 -5.69 -1.56
C SER A 184 2.44 -6.54 -2.82
N PHE A 185 2.87 -7.78 -2.66
CA PHE A 185 3.01 -8.75 -3.75
C PHE A 185 2.61 -10.14 -3.25
N PHE A 186 2.26 -11.02 -4.18
CA PHE A 186 1.72 -12.34 -3.85
C PHE A 186 1.88 -13.33 -4.99
N ASP A 187 1.65 -14.61 -4.73
CA ASP A 187 1.79 -15.65 -5.72
C ASP A 187 0.66 -15.54 -6.76
N PRO A 188 0.97 -15.20 -8.02
CA PRO A 188 -0.06 -15.07 -9.04
C PRO A 188 -0.63 -16.43 -9.47
N GLY A 189 0.04 -17.55 -9.14
CA GLY A 189 -0.46 -18.91 -9.30
C GLY A 189 -1.68 -19.22 -8.45
N LEU A 190 -1.87 -18.51 -7.34
CA LEU A 190 -2.97 -18.68 -6.39
C LEU A 190 -4.10 -17.67 -6.60
N ALA A 191 -4.41 -17.34 -7.86
CA ALA A 191 -5.37 -16.29 -8.21
C ALA A 191 -6.78 -16.52 -7.65
N ASN A 192 -7.23 -17.77 -7.54
CA ASN A 192 -8.51 -18.18 -6.96
C ASN A 192 -8.67 -17.77 -5.49
N ARG A 193 -7.56 -17.58 -4.76
CA ARG A 193 -7.56 -17.19 -3.34
C ARG A 193 -7.78 -15.70 -3.10
N SER A 194 -7.68 -14.87 -4.15
CA SER A 194 -7.80 -13.40 -4.05
C SER A 194 -6.87 -12.78 -3.00
N LEU A 195 -5.60 -13.20 -2.98
CA LEU A 195 -4.62 -12.81 -1.95
C LEU A 195 -4.48 -11.29 -1.75
N GLY A 196 -4.56 -10.50 -2.81
CA GLY A 196 -4.56 -9.03 -2.69
C GLY A 196 -5.73 -8.48 -1.85
N THR A 197 -6.93 -9.06 -1.99
CA THR A 197 -8.07 -8.70 -1.13
C THR A 197 -7.89 -9.23 0.28
N PHE A 198 -7.38 -10.46 0.42
CA PHE A 198 -7.10 -11.05 1.73
C PHE A 198 -6.12 -10.20 2.56
N MET A 199 -5.01 -9.76 1.98
CA MET A 199 -4.04 -8.90 2.66
C MET A 199 -4.70 -7.61 3.16
N ILE A 200 -5.52 -6.94 2.35
CA ILE A 200 -6.22 -5.72 2.79
C ILE A 200 -7.18 -6.01 3.96
N LEU A 201 -7.92 -7.11 3.90
CA LEU A 201 -8.82 -7.52 4.99
C LEU A 201 -8.04 -7.81 6.29
N ASP A 202 -6.87 -8.44 6.17
CA ASP A 202 -5.97 -8.67 7.30
C ASP A 202 -5.41 -7.37 7.88
N HIS A 203 -5.07 -6.38 7.04
CA HIS A 203 -4.63 -5.07 7.51
C HIS A 203 -5.74 -4.32 8.25
N ILE A 204 -6.99 -4.43 7.79
CA ILE A 204 -8.15 -3.86 8.50
C ILE A 204 -8.32 -4.53 9.86
N ARG A 205 -8.19 -5.86 9.94
CA ARG A 205 -8.22 -6.61 11.20
C ARG A 205 -7.12 -6.13 12.15
N ARG A 206 -5.87 -6.04 11.68
CA ARG A 206 -4.72 -5.57 12.47
C ARG A 206 -4.90 -4.12 12.95
N ALA A 207 -5.44 -3.25 12.11
CA ALA A 207 -5.73 -1.86 12.49
C ALA A 207 -6.76 -1.81 13.63
N LYS A 208 -7.88 -2.56 13.50
CA LYS A 208 -8.89 -2.69 14.56
C LYS A 208 -8.31 -3.22 15.87
N GLU A 209 -7.53 -4.29 15.83
CA GLU A 209 -6.89 -4.89 17.01
C GLU A 209 -5.94 -3.92 17.73
N ARG A 210 -5.34 -3.00 16.98
CA ARG A 210 -4.44 -1.95 17.51
C ARG A 210 -5.18 -0.66 17.89
N GLY A 211 -6.50 -0.60 17.73
CA GLY A 211 -7.28 0.62 17.93
C GLY A 211 -6.97 1.74 16.92
N LEU A 212 -6.35 1.42 15.78
CA LEU A 212 -6.01 2.38 14.74
C LEU A 212 -7.22 2.60 13.83
N PRO A 213 -7.65 3.86 13.62
CA PRO A 213 -8.87 4.15 12.87
C PRO A 213 -8.75 3.90 11.36
N HIS A 214 -7.54 3.90 10.79
CA HIS A 214 -7.37 3.93 9.34
C HIS A 214 -6.47 2.83 8.75
N VAL A 215 -6.81 2.40 7.53
CA VAL A 215 -5.89 1.68 6.63
C VAL A 215 -5.72 2.47 5.34
N TYR A 216 -4.52 2.96 5.07
CA TYR A 216 -4.21 3.76 3.88
C TYR A 216 -3.84 2.84 2.72
N LEU A 217 -4.59 2.95 1.61
CA LEU A 217 -4.34 2.18 0.38
C LEU A 217 -3.61 3.00 -0.70
N GLY A 218 -3.20 4.22 -0.37
CA GLY A 218 -2.57 5.14 -1.32
C GLY A 218 -3.55 5.74 -2.31
N TYR A 219 -3.10 5.93 -3.55
CA TYR A 219 -3.93 6.58 -4.57
C TYR A 219 -4.94 5.63 -5.20
N TRP A 220 -6.21 5.97 -5.13
CA TRP A 220 -7.18 5.59 -6.14
C TRP A 220 -7.06 6.56 -7.31
N VAL A 221 -7.12 6.05 -8.54
CA VAL A 221 -7.02 6.89 -9.74
C VAL A 221 -8.30 6.71 -10.54
N LYS A 222 -9.10 7.77 -10.63
CA LYS A 222 -10.33 7.77 -11.44
C LYS A 222 -9.97 7.46 -12.90
N GLY A 223 -10.68 6.50 -13.50
CA GLY A 223 -10.41 6.01 -14.87
C GLY A 223 -9.34 4.90 -14.96
N SER A 224 -8.62 4.56 -13.89
CA SER A 224 -7.63 3.48 -13.92
C SER A 224 -8.23 2.13 -13.50
N ARG A 225 -8.34 1.19 -14.46
CA ARG A 225 -8.78 -0.19 -14.18
C ARG A 225 -7.91 -0.88 -13.13
N LYS A 226 -6.60 -0.60 -13.11
CA LYS A 226 -5.65 -1.19 -12.14
C LYS A 226 -5.94 -0.74 -10.71
N MET A 227 -6.47 0.46 -10.52
CA MET A 227 -6.71 1.06 -9.19
C MET A 227 -8.17 0.97 -8.73
N GLY A 228 -9.09 0.57 -9.62
CA GLY A 228 -10.53 0.51 -9.31
C GLY A 228 -10.93 -0.45 -8.19
N TYR A 229 -10.07 -1.37 -7.76
CA TYR A 229 -10.39 -2.29 -6.67
C TYR A 229 -10.49 -1.60 -5.30
N LYS A 230 -9.80 -0.46 -5.09
CA LYS A 230 -9.71 0.20 -3.78
C LYS A 230 -11.06 0.71 -3.28
N THR A 231 -11.94 1.11 -4.20
CA THR A 231 -13.28 1.61 -3.87
C THR A 231 -14.25 0.53 -3.38
N LYS A 232 -13.86 -0.74 -3.40
CA LYS A 232 -14.66 -1.86 -2.89
C LYS A 232 -14.62 -2.01 -1.37
N PHE A 233 -13.68 -1.34 -0.70
CA PHE A 233 -13.49 -1.44 0.76
C PHE A 233 -14.18 -0.29 1.46
N LEU A 234 -15.45 -0.47 1.81
CA LEU A 234 -16.29 0.56 2.43
C LEU A 234 -16.57 0.25 3.91
N PRO A 235 -16.74 1.29 4.75
CA PRO A 235 -16.64 2.70 4.42
C PRO A 235 -15.17 3.17 4.32
N GLN A 236 -14.94 4.17 3.47
CA GLN A 236 -13.63 4.80 3.29
C GLN A 236 -13.78 6.31 3.14
N GLU A 237 -12.68 7.02 3.29
CA GLU A 237 -12.56 8.45 3.03
C GLU A 237 -11.60 8.73 1.87
N HIS A 238 -11.91 9.78 1.13
CA HIS A 238 -11.11 10.32 0.03
C HIS A 238 -10.56 11.68 0.45
N LEU A 239 -9.29 11.95 0.15
CA LEU A 239 -8.72 13.27 0.37
C LEU A 239 -9.12 14.23 -0.75
N MET A 240 -10.02 15.14 -0.41
CA MET A 240 -10.60 16.15 -1.30
C MET A 240 -10.07 17.55 -0.94
N ALA A 241 -10.53 18.58 -1.66
CA ALA A 241 -10.05 19.96 -1.47
C ALA A 241 -10.31 20.52 -0.05
N ARG A 242 -11.40 20.10 0.61
CA ARG A 242 -11.73 20.49 2.00
C ARG A 242 -11.17 19.53 3.06
N GLY A 243 -10.38 18.54 2.65
CA GLY A 243 -9.82 17.51 3.53
C GLY A 243 -10.43 16.12 3.28
N TRP A 244 -10.32 15.25 4.28
CA TRP A 244 -10.84 13.90 4.21
C TRP A 244 -12.36 13.88 4.25
N GLU A 245 -12.97 13.23 3.26
CA GLU A 245 -14.42 13.14 3.12
C GLU A 245 -14.86 11.69 2.93
N ARG A 246 -15.96 11.31 3.57
CA ARG A 246 -16.55 9.98 3.40
C ARG A 246 -16.97 9.75 1.95
N TYR A 247 -16.48 8.67 1.37
CA TYR A 247 -16.84 8.27 0.02
C TYR A 247 -18.25 7.66 0.01
N ALA A 248 -19.17 8.30 -0.71
CA ALA A 248 -20.59 7.92 -0.73
C ALA A 248 -20.88 6.56 -1.41
N GLY A 249 -19.90 5.96 -2.11
CA GLY A 249 -20.07 4.70 -2.83
C GLY A 249 -20.91 4.85 -4.11
N GLY A 250 -20.27 4.72 -5.28
CA GLY A 250 -20.97 4.63 -6.56
C GLY A 250 -21.30 5.95 -7.25
N GLN A 251 -20.39 6.39 -8.13
CA GLN A 251 -20.70 7.17 -9.35
C GLN A 251 -19.71 6.87 -10.51
N ASP A 252 -18.84 5.85 -10.41
CA ASP A 252 -17.81 5.59 -11.42
C ASP A 252 -17.62 4.08 -11.69
N SER A 253 -18.71 3.34 -11.89
CA SER A 253 -18.64 2.09 -12.65
C SER A 253 -18.90 2.46 -14.12
N PRO A 254 -17.97 2.18 -15.06
CA PRO A 254 -18.30 2.34 -16.46
C PRO A 254 -19.44 1.37 -16.75
N GLU A 255 -20.58 1.92 -17.16
CA GLU A 255 -21.64 1.15 -17.78
C GLU A 255 -21.01 0.27 -18.86
N THR A 256 -21.47 -0.98 -18.86
CA THR A 256 -21.19 -1.94 -19.90
C THR A 256 -21.76 -1.35 -21.20
N ALA A 257 -20.86 -0.81 -22.03
CA ALA A 257 -21.18 -0.55 -23.43
C ALA A 257 -21.49 -1.91 -24.05
N THR A 258 -22.77 -2.13 -24.27
CA THR A 258 -23.32 -3.21 -25.05
C THR A 258 -23.33 -2.68 -26.47
N ASP A 259 -22.53 -3.28 -27.34
CA ASP A 259 -22.77 -3.49 -28.77
C ASP A 259 -21.73 -4.51 -29.29
#